data_AF-A0A9P5GJC2-F1
#
_entry.id   AF-A0A9P5GJC2-F1
#
_cell.length_a   1.000
_cell.length_b   1.000
_cell.length_c   1.000
_cell.angle_alpha   90.00
_cell.angle_beta   90.00
_cell.angle_gamma   90.00
#
_symmetry.space_group_name_H-M   'P 1'
#
loop_
_entity.id
_entity.type
_entity.pdbx_description
1 polymer ?
#
loop_
_entity_poly.entity_id
_entity_poly.type
_entity_poly.pdbx_seq_one_letter_code
_entity_poly.pdbx_strand_id
1 'polypeptide(L)'
;MNMKMTISQTKQPLASVEEHTRVTIKTLFQFLHAQGQGDYLGEQVTQLEHSLQCAYLATQSPKHGNDPEVILAALLHDVGRFIPAAEKMGKMITPDGKYIGRQSHEALGESYLRQIGFSEKVCTLVGAHVMAKRYLVATDQSYYDALSETSKRTLKFQGGGYNTEQVQEAQQDPLLEAKLSVRRWDDLAKKPNFKVPPLEAYEEIAYQCLIDSRSKFTLHSKEYRLPTQSTVVICVDGFDPEYLKSGIERGLLPTFEKFLDNGFHATSKSCMPSFTNPNNVSIITGVPPSTHGIAGNFFLDRKTGETKMITDDSLLRGSTILEQMFQRGVRVSAITAKDKLRKILAHGLKGAICFSSEKAADCTLDENGISDVEQWLGQPAPSQYSGDLSLFVLDAGIKLLQEKRSDFLYLTLSDYIQHKYEPGSNEADNFMGAIDERLRRLAALAPIIGITGDHGMSQKSNELGEPNVLFLEEVLNAKFGQSASRVICPITDPFVRHHGALGSFVRVYLKDITQLGSVLSFCESLSDVEVALSGQDAAQRYEMPLDREGDLVVISKPHAVIGSCKADHDLSKLKDHPLRSHGGLSEQDVPLITSKPVNNESRAGAKDWRNYDVLDLVLNWSI
;
A
#
# COMPACT_ATOMS: atom_id res chain seq x y z
N MET A 1 -42.88 -1.49 -3.21
CA MET A 1 -42.75 -2.28 -1.96
C MET A 1 -41.55 -1.69 -1.24
N ASN A 2 -41.75 -0.97 -0.13
CA ASN A 2 -40.66 -0.30 0.58
C ASN A 2 -39.77 -1.35 1.26
N MET A 3 -38.67 -1.69 0.61
CA MET A 3 -37.65 -2.58 1.12
C MET A 3 -36.88 -1.82 2.20
N LYS A 4 -37.34 -1.90 3.46
CA LYS A 4 -36.54 -1.48 4.62
C LYS A 4 -35.39 -2.46 4.76
N MET A 5 -34.25 -2.14 4.14
CA MET A 5 -33.00 -2.83 4.42
C MET A 5 -32.61 -2.54 5.88
N THR A 6 -32.43 -3.59 6.67
CA THR A 6 -31.89 -3.51 8.02
C THR A 6 -30.40 -3.20 7.87
N ILE A 7 -30.06 -1.91 7.84
CA ILE A 7 -28.68 -1.45 7.75
C ILE A 7 -27.98 -1.81 9.07
N SER A 8 -27.04 -2.75 8.99
CA SER A 8 -26.03 -2.97 10.03
C SER A 8 -25.40 -1.61 10.39
N GLN A 9 -25.23 -1.30 11.67
CA GLN A 9 -24.62 -0.03 12.12
C GLN A 9 -23.12 0.02 11.76
N THR A 10 -22.80 0.12 10.48
CA THR A 10 -21.48 0.49 9.98
C THR A 10 -21.31 1.99 10.24
N LYS A 11 -20.20 2.39 10.88
CA LYS A 11 -19.78 3.80 10.98
C LYS A 11 -19.89 4.42 9.57
N GLN A 12 -20.48 5.60 9.44
CA GLN A 12 -20.66 6.25 8.14
C GLN A 12 -19.32 6.41 7.40
N PRO A 13 -19.27 6.17 6.08
CA PRO A 13 -18.04 6.35 5.30
C PRO A 13 -17.63 7.83 5.29
N LEU A 14 -16.37 8.09 4.92
CA LEU A 14 -15.92 9.45 4.63
C LEU A 14 -16.75 10.05 3.49
N ALA A 15 -17.02 11.35 3.55
CA ALA A 15 -17.77 12.06 2.51
C ALA A 15 -17.12 11.93 1.11
N SER A 16 -15.79 11.92 1.05
CA SER A 16 -15.03 11.70 -0.18
C SER A 16 -15.23 10.29 -0.77
N VAL A 17 -15.27 9.27 0.09
CA VAL A 17 -15.54 7.88 -0.31
C VAL A 17 -16.99 7.75 -0.80
N GLU A 18 -17.95 8.38 -0.12
CA GLU A 18 -19.34 8.42 -0.57
C GLU A 18 -19.47 9.12 -1.94
N GLU A 19 -18.90 10.32 -2.09
CA GLU A 19 -18.92 11.09 -3.34
C GLU A 19 -18.28 10.29 -4.48
N HIS A 20 -17.09 9.76 -4.27
CA HIS A 20 -16.37 8.96 -5.25
C HIS A 20 -17.16 7.70 -5.65
N THR A 21 -17.83 7.05 -4.69
CA THR A 21 -18.68 5.89 -4.95
C THR A 21 -19.89 6.28 -5.80
N ARG A 22 -20.59 7.37 -5.47
CA ARG A 22 -21.74 7.85 -6.26
C ARG A 22 -21.35 8.26 -7.68
N VAL A 23 -20.22 8.95 -7.85
CA VAL A 23 -19.68 9.30 -9.18
C VAL A 23 -19.32 8.05 -9.98
N THR A 24 -18.75 7.03 -9.34
CA THR A 24 -18.44 5.75 -9.99
C THR A 24 -19.72 5.06 -10.49
N ILE A 25 -20.76 4.97 -9.66
CA ILE A 25 -22.06 4.39 -10.05
C ILE A 25 -22.69 5.17 -11.19
N LYS A 26 -22.73 6.50 -11.08
CA LYS A 26 -23.27 7.36 -12.14
C LYS A 26 -22.56 7.16 -13.47
N THR A 27 -21.23 7.06 -13.46
CA THR A 27 -20.43 6.81 -14.66
C THR A 27 -20.73 5.42 -15.27
N LEU A 28 -20.81 4.39 -14.42
CA LEU A 28 -21.19 3.04 -14.85
C LEU A 28 -22.60 3.03 -15.50
N PHE A 29 -23.57 3.73 -14.89
CA PHE A 29 -24.95 3.78 -15.39
C PHE A 29 -25.07 4.62 -16.67
N GLN A 30 -24.23 5.64 -16.84
CA GLN A 30 -24.12 6.37 -18.10
C GLN A 30 -23.66 5.47 -19.26
N PHE A 31 -22.75 4.50 -19.02
CA PHE A 31 -22.37 3.53 -20.06
C PHE A 31 -23.54 2.63 -20.46
N LEU A 32 -24.30 2.11 -19.48
CA LEU A 32 -25.52 1.32 -19.71
C LEU A 32 -26.56 2.12 -20.50
N HIS A 33 -26.77 3.39 -20.18
CA HIS A 33 -27.75 4.24 -20.87
C HIS A 33 -27.30 4.62 -22.30
N ALA A 34 -26.06 5.08 -22.47
CA ALA A 34 -25.58 5.62 -23.75
C ALA A 34 -25.46 4.55 -24.85
N GLN A 35 -25.11 3.32 -24.49
CA GLN A 35 -24.94 2.22 -25.46
C GLN A 35 -26.12 1.24 -25.44
N GLY A 36 -26.94 1.25 -24.40
CA GLY A 36 -28.06 0.34 -24.24
C GLY A 36 -29.28 0.64 -25.12
N GLN A 37 -29.32 1.79 -25.81
CA GLN A 37 -30.36 2.12 -26.80
C GLN A 37 -30.16 1.45 -28.18
N GLY A 38 -29.06 0.72 -28.37
CA GLY A 38 -28.81 -0.06 -29.59
C GLY A 38 -29.62 -1.36 -29.68
N ASP A 39 -29.71 -1.91 -30.89
CA ASP A 39 -30.31 -3.23 -31.17
C ASP A 39 -29.60 -4.34 -30.36
N TYR A 40 -30.37 -5.20 -29.70
CA TYR A 40 -29.85 -6.40 -29.02
C TYR A 40 -29.82 -7.59 -29.98
N LEU A 41 -28.78 -7.64 -30.82
CA LEU A 41 -28.48 -8.80 -31.69
C LEU A 41 -29.67 -9.25 -32.58
N GLY A 42 -30.58 -8.33 -32.94
CA GLY A 42 -31.75 -8.61 -33.80
C GLY A 42 -33.03 -9.00 -33.04
N GLU A 43 -33.05 -8.92 -31.71
CA GLU A 43 -34.24 -9.12 -30.88
C GLU A 43 -35.09 -7.84 -30.77
N GLN A 44 -36.39 -7.97 -30.49
CA GLN A 44 -37.31 -6.82 -30.31
C GLN A 44 -37.20 -6.16 -28.92
N VAL A 45 -35.99 -6.11 -28.36
CA VAL A 45 -35.66 -5.40 -27.11
C VAL A 45 -34.33 -4.68 -27.29
N THR A 46 -34.18 -3.53 -26.66
CA THR A 46 -32.90 -2.84 -26.54
C THR A 46 -32.00 -3.54 -25.52
N GLN A 47 -30.69 -3.30 -25.56
CA GLN A 47 -29.77 -3.93 -24.62
C GLN A 47 -30.03 -3.47 -23.17
N LEU A 48 -30.48 -2.22 -22.98
CA LEU A 48 -30.89 -1.72 -21.67
C LEU A 48 -32.16 -2.41 -21.18
N GLU A 49 -33.19 -2.55 -22.02
CA GLU A 49 -34.42 -3.27 -21.64
C GLU A 49 -34.10 -4.70 -21.22
N HIS A 50 -33.20 -5.38 -21.95
CA HIS A 50 -32.73 -6.70 -21.62
C HIS A 50 -32.09 -6.77 -20.22
N SER A 51 -31.11 -5.90 -19.91
CA SER A 51 -30.50 -5.80 -18.59
C SER A 51 -31.51 -5.54 -17.47
N LEU A 52 -32.47 -4.62 -17.69
CA LEU A 52 -33.51 -4.28 -16.71
C LEU A 52 -34.47 -5.45 -16.47
N GLN A 53 -34.84 -6.18 -17.53
CA GLN A 53 -35.66 -7.39 -17.40
C GLN A 53 -34.94 -8.48 -16.62
N CYS A 54 -33.64 -8.68 -16.87
CA CYS A 54 -32.83 -9.66 -16.13
C CYS A 54 -32.77 -9.31 -14.63
N ALA A 55 -32.49 -8.04 -14.30
CA ALA A 55 -32.50 -7.55 -12.92
C ALA A 55 -33.87 -7.69 -12.27
N TYR A 56 -34.96 -7.36 -12.98
CA TYR A 56 -36.31 -7.52 -12.48
C TYR A 56 -36.62 -8.99 -12.17
N LEU A 57 -36.30 -9.93 -13.06
CA LEU A 57 -36.49 -11.36 -12.81
C LEU A 57 -35.71 -11.84 -11.58
N ALA A 58 -34.50 -11.31 -11.35
CA ALA A 58 -33.72 -11.58 -10.14
C ALA A 58 -34.47 -11.13 -8.87
N THR A 59 -35.08 -9.93 -8.88
CA THR A 59 -35.88 -9.43 -7.74
C THR A 59 -37.11 -10.29 -7.44
N GLN A 60 -37.66 -10.97 -8.45
CA GLN A 60 -38.82 -11.87 -8.29
C GLN A 60 -38.43 -13.29 -7.82
N SER A 61 -37.13 -13.59 -7.75
CA SER A 61 -36.64 -14.90 -7.33
C SER A 61 -36.94 -15.15 -5.85
N PRO A 62 -37.62 -16.25 -5.47
CA PRO A 62 -37.80 -16.62 -4.07
C PRO A 62 -36.47 -16.87 -3.34
N LYS A 63 -35.43 -17.30 -4.08
CA LYS A 63 -34.12 -17.67 -3.53
C LYS A 63 -33.15 -16.48 -3.48
N HIS A 64 -33.22 -15.58 -4.46
CA HIS A 64 -32.21 -14.52 -4.65
C HIS A 64 -32.78 -13.10 -4.66
N GLY A 65 -34.10 -12.92 -4.56
CA GLY A 65 -34.75 -11.60 -4.65
C GLY A 65 -34.45 -10.65 -3.48
N ASN A 66 -33.80 -11.15 -2.42
CA ASN A 66 -33.31 -10.34 -1.30
C ASN A 66 -31.78 -10.18 -1.30
N ASP A 67 -31.09 -10.68 -2.32
CA ASP A 67 -29.63 -10.60 -2.43
C ASP A 67 -29.25 -9.45 -3.39
N PRO A 68 -28.87 -8.26 -2.89
CA PRO A 68 -28.61 -7.09 -3.71
C PRO A 68 -27.46 -7.32 -4.71
N GLU A 69 -26.46 -8.12 -4.35
CA GLU A 69 -25.33 -8.42 -5.25
C GLU A 69 -25.75 -9.31 -6.41
N VAL A 70 -26.67 -10.27 -6.19
CA VAL A 70 -27.19 -11.12 -7.28
C VAL A 70 -28.10 -10.31 -8.21
N ILE A 71 -28.95 -9.43 -7.65
CA ILE A 71 -29.78 -8.51 -8.43
C ILE A 71 -28.90 -7.59 -9.29
N LEU A 72 -27.86 -7.02 -8.69
CA LEU A 72 -26.92 -6.15 -9.38
C LEU A 72 -26.12 -6.91 -10.44
N ALA A 73 -25.66 -8.12 -10.15
CA ALA A 73 -24.99 -8.95 -11.15
C ALA A 73 -25.90 -9.28 -12.34
N ALA A 74 -27.19 -9.53 -12.11
CA ALA A 74 -28.16 -9.72 -13.18
C ALA A 74 -28.35 -8.46 -14.04
N LEU A 75 -28.36 -7.26 -13.44
CA LEU A 75 -28.38 -5.99 -14.16
C LEU A 75 -27.13 -5.80 -15.02
N LEU A 76 -25.96 -6.08 -14.44
CA LEU A 76 -24.63 -5.80 -15.00
C LEU A 76 -24.03 -6.96 -15.82
N HIS A 77 -24.75 -8.07 -16.00
CA HIS A 77 -24.18 -9.29 -16.59
C HIS A 77 -23.57 -9.07 -17.99
N ASP A 78 -24.09 -8.10 -18.75
CA ASP A 78 -23.63 -7.73 -20.09
C ASP A 78 -22.77 -6.44 -20.11
N VAL A 79 -22.33 -5.94 -18.95
CA VAL A 79 -21.65 -4.63 -18.81
C VAL A 79 -20.41 -4.49 -19.71
N GLY A 80 -19.68 -5.59 -19.95
CA GLY A 80 -18.52 -5.60 -20.83
C GLY A 80 -18.83 -5.29 -22.30
N ARG A 81 -20.11 -5.17 -22.69
CA ARG A 81 -20.51 -4.66 -24.01
C ARG A 81 -20.48 -3.14 -24.09
N PHE A 82 -20.75 -2.47 -22.95
CA PHE A 82 -21.06 -1.04 -22.89
C PHE A 82 -19.86 -0.17 -22.49
N ILE A 83 -18.82 -0.76 -21.91
CA ILE A 83 -17.66 0.02 -21.46
C ILE A 83 -16.77 0.44 -22.64
N PRO A 84 -16.10 1.61 -22.59
CA PRO A 84 -15.27 2.10 -23.70
C PRO A 84 -14.19 1.13 -24.17
N ALA A 85 -13.63 0.33 -23.24
CA ALA A 85 -12.62 -0.68 -23.56
C ALA A 85 -13.12 -1.75 -24.57
N ALA A 86 -14.44 -1.96 -24.66
CA ALA A 86 -15.05 -2.91 -25.57
C ALA A 86 -14.86 -2.50 -27.04
N GLU A 87 -14.71 -1.21 -27.35
CA GLU A 87 -14.54 -0.71 -28.73
C GLU A 87 -13.24 -1.17 -29.39
N LYS A 88 -12.22 -1.49 -28.57
CA LYS A 88 -10.91 -1.97 -29.05
C LYS A 88 -10.87 -3.47 -29.34
N MET A 89 -11.96 -4.21 -29.13
CA MET A 89 -12.01 -5.66 -29.30
C MET A 89 -12.58 -6.13 -30.64
N GLY A 90 -12.11 -7.29 -31.09
CA GLY A 90 -12.57 -7.95 -32.31
C GLY A 90 -14.05 -8.31 -32.25
N LYS A 91 -14.77 -7.96 -33.32
CA LYS A 91 -16.17 -8.36 -33.53
C LYS A 91 -16.21 -9.85 -33.88
N MET A 92 -17.08 -10.63 -33.23
CA MET A 92 -17.39 -11.98 -33.68
C MET A 92 -18.42 -11.91 -34.80
N ILE A 93 -18.03 -12.42 -35.96
CA ILE A 93 -18.85 -12.43 -37.18
C ILE A 93 -18.91 -13.89 -37.67
N THR A 94 -20.11 -14.36 -37.99
CA THR A 94 -20.29 -15.69 -38.57
C THR A 94 -19.80 -15.74 -40.03
N PRO A 95 -19.57 -16.93 -40.62
CA PRO A 95 -19.15 -17.05 -42.03
C PRO A 95 -20.12 -16.42 -43.05
N ASP A 96 -21.40 -16.28 -42.70
CA ASP A 96 -22.46 -15.59 -43.46
C ASP A 96 -22.53 -14.08 -43.18
N GLY A 97 -21.57 -13.50 -42.47
CA GLY A 97 -21.43 -12.06 -42.26
C GLY A 97 -22.28 -11.46 -41.14
N LYS A 98 -22.98 -12.28 -40.32
CA LYS A 98 -23.80 -11.78 -39.21
C LYS A 98 -22.95 -11.54 -37.96
N TYR A 99 -23.14 -10.37 -37.35
CA TYR A 99 -22.53 -10.03 -36.08
C TYR A 99 -23.20 -10.82 -34.94
N ILE A 100 -22.40 -11.57 -34.17
CA ILE A 100 -22.89 -12.43 -33.08
C ILE A 100 -22.36 -12.01 -31.69
N GLY A 101 -21.67 -10.87 -31.59
CA GLY A 101 -21.20 -10.29 -30.34
C GLY A 101 -19.71 -9.93 -30.36
N ARG A 102 -19.15 -9.60 -29.19
CA ARG A 102 -17.70 -9.43 -28.98
C ARG A 102 -17.15 -10.61 -28.20
N GLN A 103 -15.96 -11.07 -28.56
CA GLN A 103 -15.28 -12.13 -27.84
C GLN A 103 -14.98 -11.64 -26.40
N SER A 104 -15.32 -12.44 -25.39
CA SER A 104 -14.92 -12.23 -23.99
C SER A 104 -15.48 -10.98 -23.29
N HIS A 105 -16.69 -10.53 -23.65
CA HIS A 105 -17.36 -9.41 -22.95
C HIS A 105 -17.64 -9.74 -21.47
N GLU A 106 -17.91 -10.99 -21.15
CA GLU A 106 -18.09 -11.48 -19.78
C GLU A 106 -16.82 -11.28 -18.93
N ALA A 107 -15.65 -11.66 -19.47
CA ALA A 107 -14.37 -11.49 -18.80
C ALA A 107 -13.96 -10.01 -18.69
N LEU A 108 -14.29 -9.21 -19.71
CA LEU A 108 -14.06 -7.77 -19.69
C LEU A 108 -14.93 -7.09 -18.62
N GLY A 109 -16.22 -7.44 -18.57
CA GLY A 109 -17.17 -6.92 -17.59
C GLY A 109 -16.75 -7.27 -16.16
N GLU A 110 -16.42 -8.54 -15.93
CA GLU A 110 -15.86 -9.00 -14.66
C GLU A 110 -14.61 -8.21 -14.25
N SER A 111 -13.63 -8.10 -15.17
CA SER A 111 -12.36 -7.40 -14.89
C SER A 111 -12.57 -5.92 -14.60
N TYR A 112 -13.47 -5.26 -15.35
CA TYR A 112 -13.80 -3.85 -15.16
C TYR A 112 -14.51 -3.61 -13.81
N LEU A 113 -15.51 -4.43 -13.46
CA LEU A 113 -16.21 -4.31 -12.19
C LEU A 113 -15.27 -4.51 -11.00
N ARG A 114 -14.33 -5.46 -11.12
CA ARG A 114 -13.27 -5.68 -10.12
C ARG A 114 -12.35 -4.46 -10.00
N GLN A 115 -11.96 -3.86 -11.13
CA GLN A 115 -11.11 -2.67 -11.15
C GLN A 115 -11.77 -1.45 -10.47
N ILE A 116 -13.07 -1.25 -10.66
CA ILE A 116 -13.79 -0.14 -10.00
C ILE A 116 -14.23 -0.48 -8.56
N GLY A 117 -13.93 -1.69 -8.08
CA GLY A 117 -13.98 -2.07 -6.68
C GLY A 117 -15.25 -2.78 -6.21
N PHE A 118 -16.04 -3.39 -7.11
CA PHE A 118 -17.13 -4.28 -6.70
C PHE A 118 -16.61 -5.59 -6.08
N SER A 119 -17.45 -6.26 -5.29
CA SER A 119 -17.11 -7.53 -4.65
C SER A 119 -16.82 -8.64 -5.65
N GLU A 120 -16.01 -9.62 -5.23
CA GLU A 120 -15.75 -10.83 -6.03
C GLU A 120 -17.04 -11.58 -6.41
N LYS A 121 -18.07 -11.54 -5.55
CA LYS A 121 -19.36 -12.17 -5.85
C LYS A 121 -20.05 -11.49 -7.03
N VAL A 122 -20.16 -10.15 -7.05
CA VAL A 122 -20.74 -9.43 -8.21
C VAL A 122 -19.91 -9.71 -9.48
N CYS A 123 -18.58 -9.59 -9.39
CA CYS A 123 -17.69 -9.74 -10.53
C CYS A 123 -17.78 -11.16 -11.14
N THR A 124 -17.67 -12.20 -10.31
CA THR A 124 -17.72 -13.59 -10.77
C THR A 124 -19.10 -14.01 -11.28
N LEU A 125 -20.19 -13.46 -10.75
CA LEU A 125 -21.53 -13.69 -11.30
C LEU A 125 -21.68 -13.10 -12.71
N VAL A 126 -21.16 -11.89 -12.92
CA VAL A 126 -21.13 -11.23 -14.24
C VAL A 126 -20.27 -12.01 -15.24
N GLY A 127 -19.09 -12.49 -14.82
CA GLY A 127 -18.19 -13.26 -15.68
C GLY A 127 -18.65 -14.69 -16.00
N ALA A 128 -19.61 -15.24 -15.25
CA ALA A 128 -19.96 -16.66 -15.33
C ALA A 128 -20.85 -17.06 -16.51
N HIS A 129 -21.27 -16.12 -17.35
CA HIS A 129 -22.30 -16.33 -18.37
C HIS A 129 -22.01 -17.51 -19.32
N VAL A 130 -20.77 -17.61 -19.80
CA VAL A 130 -20.34 -18.68 -20.70
C VAL A 130 -20.24 -20.01 -19.95
N MET A 131 -19.64 -20.02 -18.77
CA MET A 131 -19.55 -21.21 -17.93
C MET A 131 -20.94 -21.78 -17.61
N ALA A 132 -21.86 -20.94 -17.15
CA ALA A 132 -23.21 -21.34 -16.77
C ALA A 132 -23.98 -21.95 -17.95
N LYS A 133 -23.86 -21.38 -19.15
CA LYS A 133 -24.46 -21.93 -20.37
C LYS A 133 -23.90 -23.31 -20.69
N ARG A 134 -22.59 -23.49 -20.64
CA ARG A 134 -21.93 -24.77 -20.95
C ARG A 134 -22.29 -25.85 -19.94
N TYR A 135 -22.42 -25.48 -18.66
CA TYR A 135 -22.90 -26.37 -17.61
C TYR A 135 -24.36 -26.80 -17.86
N LEU A 136 -25.28 -25.85 -18.07
CA LEU A 136 -26.70 -26.17 -18.29
C LEU A 136 -26.92 -27.08 -19.50
N VAL A 137 -26.19 -26.85 -20.59
CA VAL A 137 -26.26 -27.74 -21.77
C VAL A 137 -25.81 -29.16 -21.46
N ALA A 138 -24.82 -29.33 -20.58
CA ALA A 138 -24.33 -30.66 -20.20
C ALA A 138 -25.27 -31.39 -19.23
N THR A 139 -25.98 -30.65 -18.37
CA THR A 139 -26.77 -31.23 -17.28
C THR A 139 -28.28 -31.22 -17.51
N ASP A 140 -28.77 -30.45 -18.48
CA ASP A 140 -30.19 -30.28 -18.77
C ASP A 140 -30.43 -30.26 -20.29
N GLN A 141 -30.85 -31.40 -20.82
CA GLN A 141 -31.13 -31.55 -22.26
C GLN A 141 -32.26 -30.61 -22.72
N SER A 142 -33.26 -30.37 -21.86
CA SER A 142 -34.38 -29.48 -22.20
C SER A 142 -33.93 -28.03 -22.36
N TYR A 143 -32.90 -27.62 -21.60
CA TYR A 143 -32.27 -26.32 -21.75
C TYR A 143 -31.57 -26.19 -23.11
N TYR A 144 -30.79 -27.19 -23.52
CA TYR A 144 -30.14 -27.19 -24.85
C TYR A 144 -31.17 -27.05 -25.98
N ASP A 145 -32.27 -27.79 -25.89
CA ASP A 145 -33.31 -27.81 -26.91
C ASP A 145 -33.96 -26.42 -27.06
N ALA A 146 -34.17 -25.72 -25.93
CA ALA A 146 -34.76 -24.38 -25.86
C ALA A 146 -33.84 -23.23 -26.30
N LEU A 147 -32.53 -23.46 -26.49
CA LEU A 147 -31.61 -22.43 -26.98
C LEU A 147 -31.95 -21.99 -28.41
N SER A 148 -31.84 -20.68 -28.67
CA SER A 148 -31.95 -20.15 -30.03
C SER A 148 -30.85 -20.69 -30.96
N GLU A 149 -31.09 -20.68 -32.27
CA GLU A 149 -30.10 -21.13 -33.26
C GLU A 149 -28.78 -20.34 -33.18
N THR A 150 -28.84 -19.05 -32.88
CA THR A 150 -27.67 -18.20 -32.66
C THR A 150 -26.89 -18.64 -31.40
N SER A 151 -27.59 -18.98 -30.32
CA SER A 151 -26.97 -19.48 -29.08
C SER A 151 -26.33 -20.87 -29.26
N LYS A 152 -26.96 -21.77 -30.04
CA LYS A 152 -26.39 -23.09 -30.39
C LYS A 152 -25.14 -22.95 -31.26
N ARG A 153 -25.10 -21.98 -32.18
CA ARG A 153 -23.91 -21.68 -33.01
C ARG A 153 -22.77 -21.12 -32.17
N THR A 154 -23.01 -20.13 -31.32
CA THR A 154 -21.98 -19.52 -30.47
C THR A 154 -21.40 -20.51 -29.45
N LEU A 155 -22.21 -21.46 -28.96
CA LEU A 155 -21.75 -22.51 -28.04
C LEU A 155 -20.60 -23.36 -28.63
N LYS A 156 -20.60 -23.63 -29.94
CA LYS A 156 -19.51 -24.38 -30.59
C LYS A 156 -18.18 -23.62 -30.53
N PHE A 157 -18.22 -22.31 -30.71
CA PHE A 157 -17.03 -21.44 -30.59
C PHE A 157 -16.55 -21.28 -29.13
N GLN A 158 -17.41 -21.58 -28.16
CA GLN A 158 -17.12 -21.48 -26.72
C GLN A 158 -16.69 -22.83 -26.09
N GLY A 159 -16.41 -23.85 -26.92
CA GLY A 159 -15.92 -25.14 -26.45
C GLY A 159 -17.02 -26.15 -26.06
N GLY A 160 -18.26 -25.95 -26.50
CA GLY A 160 -19.35 -26.91 -26.30
C GLY A 160 -19.84 -27.03 -24.85
N GLY A 161 -20.71 -28.01 -24.59
CA GLY A 161 -21.13 -28.36 -23.22
C GLY A 161 -19.98 -28.92 -22.38
N TYR A 162 -20.10 -28.83 -21.06
CA TYR A 162 -19.13 -29.42 -20.14
C TYR A 162 -19.05 -30.95 -20.25
N ASN A 163 -17.84 -31.49 -20.04
CA ASN A 163 -17.65 -32.92 -19.79
C ASN A 163 -17.92 -33.27 -18.31
N THR A 164 -17.89 -34.56 -17.96
CA THR A 164 -18.19 -35.03 -16.60
C THR A 164 -17.28 -34.43 -15.52
N GLU A 165 -15.98 -34.29 -15.79
CA GLU A 165 -15.02 -33.70 -14.85
C GLU A 165 -15.30 -32.21 -14.61
N GLN A 166 -15.57 -31.45 -15.68
CA GLN A 166 -15.93 -30.03 -15.61
C GLN A 166 -17.25 -29.79 -14.87
N VAL A 167 -18.23 -30.70 -15.00
CA VAL A 167 -19.47 -30.65 -14.21
C VAL A 167 -19.16 -30.86 -12.73
N GLN A 168 -18.34 -31.85 -12.38
CA GLN A 168 -17.97 -32.11 -10.98
C GLN A 168 -17.18 -30.95 -10.36
N GLU A 169 -16.26 -30.34 -11.12
CA GLU A 169 -15.52 -29.16 -10.68
C GLU A 169 -16.47 -27.97 -10.44
N ALA A 170 -17.39 -27.70 -11.38
CA ALA A 170 -18.36 -26.63 -11.24
C ALA A 170 -19.30 -26.83 -10.03
N GLN A 171 -19.64 -28.07 -9.68
CA GLN A 171 -20.47 -28.39 -8.50
C GLN A 171 -19.80 -28.05 -7.17
N GLN A 172 -18.49 -27.83 -7.14
CA GLN A 172 -17.77 -27.38 -5.94
C GLN A 172 -17.88 -25.86 -5.71
N ASP A 173 -18.35 -25.11 -6.70
CA ASP A 173 -18.50 -23.66 -6.62
C ASP A 173 -19.73 -23.27 -5.78
N PRO A 174 -19.56 -22.59 -4.62
CA PRO A 174 -20.68 -22.18 -3.78
C PRO A 174 -21.62 -21.18 -4.46
N LEU A 175 -21.17 -20.50 -5.52
CA LEU A 175 -21.98 -19.55 -6.30
C LEU A 175 -22.63 -20.19 -7.53
N LEU A 176 -22.44 -21.50 -7.80
CA LEU A 176 -22.95 -22.17 -9.00
C LEU A 176 -24.44 -21.87 -9.23
N GLU A 177 -25.27 -22.10 -8.22
CA GLU A 177 -26.71 -21.89 -8.31
C GLU A 177 -27.11 -20.46 -8.69
N ALA A 178 -26.38 -19.46 -8.17
CA ALA A 178 -26.60 -18.05 -8.50
C ALA A 178 -26.15 -17.76 -9.95
N LYS A 179 -25.01 -18.32 -10.38
CA LYS A 179 -24.51 -18.23 -11.77
C LYS A 179 -25.51 -18.81 -12.77
N LEU A 180 -26.06 -20.00 -12.46
CA LEU A 180 -27.10 -20.64 -13.27
C LEU A 180 -28.39 -19.82 -13.29
N SER A 181 -28.76 -19.19 -12.18
CA SER A 181 -29.95 -18.34 -12.09
C SER A 181 -29.82 -17.08 -12.96
N VAL A 182 -28.68 -16.37 -12.89
CA VAL A 182 -28.39 -15.22 -13.76
C VAL A 182 -28.49 -15.60 -15.23
N ARG A 183 -27.91 -16.75 -15.62
CA ARG A 183 -28.01 -17.26 -16.99
C ARG A 183 -29.45 -17.53 -17.44
N ARG A 184 -30.26 -18.15 -16.57
CA ARG A 184 -31.69 -18.39 -16.87
C ARG A 184 -32.47 -17.09 -17.02
N TRP A 185 -32.19 -16.07 -16.20
CA TRP A 185 -32.85 -14.77 -16.33
C TRP A 185 -32.45 -14.04 -17.62
N ASP A 186 -31.18 -14.10 -18.04
CA ASP A 186 -30.76 -13.62 -19.36
C ASP A 186 -31.58 -14.26 -20.48
N ASP A 187 -31.74 -15.59 -20.46
CA ASP A 187 -32.53 -16.28 -21.48
C ASP A 187 -34.00 -15.83 -21.51
N LEU A 188 -34.59 -15.52 -20.35
CA LEU A 188 -35.98 -15.09 -20.20
C LEU A 188 -36.21 -13.59 -20.48
N ALA A 189 -35.17 -12.76 -20.39
CA ALA A 189 -35.23 -11.29 -20.43
C ALA A 189 -35.33 -10.70 -21.84
N LYS A 190 -36.22 -11.24 -22.67
CA LYS A 190 -36.35 -10.89 -24.11
C LYS A 190 -37.79 -10.59 -24.51
N LYS A 191 -38.60 -10.08 -23.58
CA LYS A 191 -40.03 -9.82 -23.79
C LYS A 191 -40.25 -8.37 -24.24
N PRO A 192 -40.71 -8.11 -25.48
CA PRO A 192 -41.00 -6.75 -25.93
C PRO A 192 -42.11 -6.11 -25.09
N ASN A 193 -42.00 -4.80 -24.85
CA ASN A 193 -42.97 -4.02 -24.05
C ASN A 193 -43.18 -4.50 -22.60
N PHE A 194 -42.26 -5.32 -22.06
CA PHE A 194 -42.36 -5.79 -20.69
C PHE A 194 -41.99 -4.67 -19.70
N LYS A 195 -42.97 -4.22 -18.91
CA LYS A 195 -42.78 -3.11 -17.99
C LYS A 195 -42.01 -3.56 -16.75
N VAL A 196 -40.83 -2.98 -16.56
CA VAL A 196 -39.94 -3.22 -15.43
C VAL A 196 -39.51 -1.88 -14.82
N PRO A 197 -39.01 -1.85 -13.57
CA PRO A 197 -38.42 -0.65 -12.99
C PRO A 197 -37.33 -0.06 -13.89
N PRO A 198 -37.20 1.28 -13.97
CA PRO A 198 -36.17 1.92 -14.77
C PRO A 198 -34.79 1.77 -14.11
N LEU A 199 -33.72 2.15 -14.81
CA LEU A 199 -32.34 1.98 -14.35
C LEU A 199 -32.07 2.68 -13.00
N GLU A 200 -32.66 3.86 -12.80
CA GLU A 200 -32.53 4.67 -11.58
C GLU A 200 -33.05 3.92 -10.34
N ALA A 201 -33.98 2.99 -10.50
CA ALA A 201 -34.49 2.18 -9.40
C ALA A 201 -33.43 1.24 -8.79
N TYR A 202 -32.32 1.01 -9.48
CA TYR A 202 -31.22 0.14 -9.05
C TYR A 202 -29.99 0.91 -8.55
N GLU A 203 -29.98 2.25 -8.62
CA GLU A 203 -28.82 3.07 -8.22
C GLU A 203 -28.42 2.87 -6.76
N GLU A 204 -29.38 2.87 -5.85
CA GLU A 204 -29.10 2.69 -4.42
C GLU A 204 -28.64 1.25 -4.09
N ILE A 205 -29.10 0.24 -4.84
CA ILE A 205 -28.56 -1.13 -4.73
C ILE A 205 -27.10 -1.15 -5.17
N ALA A 206 -26.79 -0.52 -6.31
CA ALA A 206 -25.43 -0.45 -6.83
C ALA A 206 -24.50 0.33 -5.89
N TYR A 207 -24.97 1.45 -5.34
CA TYR A 207 -24.27 2.22 -4.33
C TYR A 207 -23.98 1.38 -3.08
N GLN A 208 -24.99 0.70 -2.52
CA GLN A 208 -24.82 -0.10 -1.31
C GLN A 208 -23.84 -1.27 -1.53
N CYS A 209 -23.96 -1.99 -2.64
CA CYS A 209 -23.00 -3.05 -2.99
C CYS A 209 -21.57 -2.51 -3.12
N LEU A 210 -21.40 -1.35 -3.77
CA LEU A 210 -20.07 -0.78 -3.99
C LEU A 210 -19.47 -0.22 -2.69
N ILE A 211 -20.22 0.55 -1.91
CA ILE A 211 -19.72 1.15 -0.65
C ILE A 211 -19.36 0.07 0.37
N ASP A 212 -20.15 -1.00 0.46
CA ASP A 212 -19.87 -2.12 1.36
C ASP A 212 -18.61 -2.87 0.94
N SER A 213 -18.47 -3.16 -0.36
CA SER A 213 -17.27 -3.82 -0.89
C SER A 213 -15.99 -2.97 -0.74
N ARG A 214 -16.11 -1.64 -0.77
CA ARG A 214 -15.00 -0.70 -0.59
C ARG A 214 -14.62 -0.49 0.87
N SER A 215 -15.50 -0.77 1.83
CA SER A 215 -15.29 -0.51 3.26
C SER A 215 -14.04 -1.17 3.85
N LYS A 216 -13.48 -2.17 3.17
CA LYS A 216 -12.26 -2.87 3.53
C LYS A 216 -11.53 -3.41 2.30
N PHE A 217 -10.26 -3.78 2.46
CA PHE A 217 -9.47 -4.44 1.43
C PHE A 217 -8.43 -5.37 2.03
N THR A 218 -8.00 -6.37 1.26
CA THR A 218 -6.88 -7.24 1.63
C THR A 218 -5.66 -6.85 0.83
N LEU A 219 -4.55 -6.58 1.52
CA LEU A 219 -3.24 -6.33 0.93
C LEU A 219 -2.20 -7.13 1.70
N HIS A 220 -1.35 -7.85 0.97
CA HIS A 220 -0.27 -8.68 1.55
C HIS A 220 -0.75 -9.59 2.70
N SER A 221 -1.87 -10.28 2.49
CA SER A 221 -2.51 -11.19 3.46
C SER A 221 -3.03 -10.54 4.75
N LYS A 222 -3.08 -9.21 4.82
CA LYS A 222 -3.70 -8.44 5.92
C LYS A 222 -4.97 -7.74 5.41
N GLU A 223 -6.04 -7.76 6.21
CA GLU A 223 -7.26 -7.00 5.93
C GLU A 223 -7.18 -5.62 6.61
N TYR A 224 -7.49 -4.57 5.86
CA TYR A 224 -7.53 -3.19 6.32
C TYR A 224 -8.94 -2.63 6.12
N ARG A 225 -9.48 -1.97 7.14
CA ARG A 225 -10.71 -1.17 7.01
C ARG A 225 -10.37 0.21 6.46
N LEU A 226 -11.26 0.76 5.65
CA LEU A 226 -11.13 2.17 5.28
C LEU A 226 -11.37 3.06 6.51
N PRO A 227 -10.63 4.19 6.62
CA PRO A 227 -10.91 5.17 7.65
C PRO A 227 -12.32 5.74 7.46
N THR A 228 -13.05 5.90 8.57
CA THR A 228 -14.35 6.58 8.60
C THR A 228 -14.27 8.01 9.13
N GLN A 229 -13.07 8.43 9.54
CA GLN A 229 -12.77 9.75 10.08
C GLN A 229 -11.37 10.18 9.63
N SER A 230 -11.11 11.49 9.64
CA SER A 230 -9.79 12.01 9.29
C SER A 230 -8.71 11.39 10.18
N THR A 231 -7.67 10.85 9.55
CA THR A 231 -6.62 10.08 10.22
C THR A 231 -5.25 10.60 9.78
N VAL A 232 -4.32 10.74 10.72
CA VAL A 232 -2.94 11.17 10.44
C VAL A 232 -1.99 10.11 10.98
N VAL A 233 -1.01 9.71 10.18
CA VAL A 233 0.11 8.88 10.60
C VAL A 233 1.40 9.67 10.41
N ILE A 234 2.24 9.68 11.44
CA ILE A 234 3.51 10.42 11.46
C ILE A 234 4.65 9.45 11.71
N CYS A 235 5.62 9.42 10.80
CA CYS A 235 6.91 8.78 10.99
C CYS A 235 7.92 9.84 11.44
N VAL A 236 8.27 9.83 12.72
CA VAL A 236 9.37 10.63 13.24
C VAL A 236 10.66 9.88 12.92
N ASP A 237 11.43 10.39 11.98
CA ASP A 237 12.66 9.75 11.51
C ASP A 237 13.74 9.78 12.62
N GLY A 238 14.42 8.65 12.85
CA GLY A 238 15.41 8.49 13.92
C GLY A 238 14.82 8.57 15.34
N PHE A 239 13.55 8.22 15.53
CA PHE A 239 12.81 8.36 16.80
C PHE A 239 13.19 7.30 17.83
N ASP A 240 14.40 7.45 18.38
CA ASP A 240 14.84 6.68 19.53
C ASP A 240 13.90 6.89 20.74
N PRO A 241 13.45 5.82 21.43
CA PRO A 241 12.57 5.93 22.59
C PRO A 241 13.06 6.88 23.69
N GLU A 242 14.38 7.09 23.82
CA GLU A 242 14.93 7.99 24.84
C GLU A 242 14.61 9.47 24.57
N TYR A 243 14.39 9.91 23.31
CA TYR A 243 13.92 11.29 23.04
C TYR A 243 12.53 11.53 23.64
N LEU A 244 11.63 10.56 23.48
CA LEU A 244 10.28 10.62 24.01
C LEU A 244 10.31 10.60 25.55
N LYS A 245 11.01 9.63 26.13
CA LYS A 245 11.10 9.46 27.58
C LYS A 245 11.72 10.68 28.26
N SER A 246 12.89 11.12 27.79
CA SER A 246 13.59 12.29 28.34
C SER A 246 12.76 13.58 28.24
N GLY A 247 12.03 13.77 27.13
CA GLY A 247 11.17 14.93 26.95
C GLY A 247 9.95 14.92 27.87
N ILE A 248 9.31 13.77 28.09
CA ILE A 248 8.17 13.62 29.02
C ILE A 248 8.61 13.81 30.47
N GLU A 249 9.69 13.16 30.89
CA GLU A 249 10.21 13.27 32.28
C GLU A 249 10.53 14.73 32.68
N ARG A 250 10.83 15.59 31.70
CA ARG A 250 11.12 17.01 31.90
C ARG A 250 9.95 17.94 31.57
N GLY A 251 8.77 17.40 31.26
CA GLY A 251 7.55 18.16 31.04
C GLY A 251 7.52 18.96 29.72
N LEU A 252 8.32 18.55 28.72
CA LEU A 252 8.44 19.25 27.43
C LEU A 252 7.45 18.75 26.36
N LEU A 253 6.90 17.55 26.54
CA LEU A 253 6.10 16.85 25.53
C LEU A 253 4.68 16.51 26.03
N PRO A 254 3.86 17.53 26.39
CA PRO A 254 2.55 17.30 27.01
C PRO A 254 1.53 16.63 26.08
N THR A 255 1.65 16.79 24.75
CA THR A 255 0.73 16.14 23.81
C THR A 255 1.06 14.67 23.66
N PHE A 256 2.34 14.33 23.55
CA PHE A 256 2.80 12.94 23.58
C PHE A 256 2.38 12.26 24.88
N GLU A 257 2.65 12.86 26.03
CA GLU A 257 2.24 12.34 27.35
C GLU A 257 0.74 12.04 27.37
N LYS A 258 -0.09 12.99 26.90
CA LYS A 258 -1.54 12.79 26.78
C LYS A 258 -1.92 11.60 25.88
N PHE A 259 -1.20 11.36 24.78
CA PHE A 259 -1.45 10.20 23.92
C PHE A 259 -1.05 8.88 24.59
N LEU A 260 0.01 8.87 25.39
CA LEU A 260 0.37 7.68 26.18
C LEU A 260 -0.70 7.37 27.23
N ASP A 261 -1.21 8.40 27.91
CA ASP A 261 -2.20 8.24 28.98
C ASP A 261 -3.60 7.83 28.48
N ASN A 262 -4.04 8.37 27.35
CA ASN A 262 -5.42 8.24 26.87
C ASN A 262 -5.57 7.39 25.61
N GLY A 263 -4.46 7.01 24.99
CA GLY A 263 -4.41 6.29 23.74
C GLY A 263 -3.94 4.85 23.93
N PHE A 264 -3.11 4.40 23.00
CA PHE A 264 -2.37 3.15 23.13
C PHE A 264 -0.93 3.40 22.72
N HIS A 265 0.01 2.77 23.42
CA HIS A 265 1.41 2.80 23.05
C HIS A 265 2.10 1.45 23.31
N ALA A 266 3.14 1.19 22.53
CA ALA A 266 4.04 0.06 22.69
C ALA A 266 5.44 0.44 22.18
N THR A 267 6.45 -0.31 22.58
CA THR A 267 7.72 -0.34 21.85
C THR A 267 7.58 -1.36 20.72
N SER A 268 7.86 -0.93 19.50
CA SER A 268 7.81 -1.78 18.31
C SER A 268 9.21 -1.97 17.72
N LYS A 269 9.38 -3.02 16.91
CA LYS A 269 10.63 -3.27 16.18
C LYS A 269 10.54 -2.78 14.74
N SER A 270 11.51 -1.99 14.32
CA SER A 270 11.71 -1.64 12.92
C SER A 270 12.17 -2.83 12.06
N CYS A 271 12.17 -2.65 10.75
CA CYS A 271 12.79 -3.57 9.80
C CYS A 271 14.30 -3.47 9.82
N MET A 272 14.95 -4.55 9.38
CA MET A 272 16.36 -4.51 9.04
C MET A 272 16.58 -4.36 7.53
N PRO A 273 17.65 -3.68 7.13
CA PRO A 273 18.46 -2.81 8.00
C PRO A 273 17.62 -1.63 8.52
N SER A 274 17.93 -1.13 9.72
CA SER A 274 17.20 -0.03 10.37
C SER A 274 17.56 1.32 9.73
N PHE A 275 17.22 1.45 8.44
CA PHE A 275 17.38 2.65 7.61
C PHE A 275 16.02 3.23 7.23
N THR A 276 16.02 4.52 6.89
CA THR A 276 14.86 5.32 6.48
C THR A 276 14.05 4.67 5.35
N ASN A 277 14.66 4.38 4.19
CA ASN A 277 13.94 3.89 3.00
C ASN A 277 13.25 2.52 3.23
N PRO A 278 13.93 1.46 3.68
CA PRO A 278 13.29 0.18 3.97
C PRO A 278 12.09 0.32 4.90
N ASN A 279 12.26 1.07 5.99
CA ASN A 279 11.24 1.19 7.03
C ASN A 279 10.05 2.05 6.61
N ASN A 280 10.25 3.19 5.96
CA ASN A 280 9.14 3.98 5.44
C ASN A 280 8.34 3.19 4.39
N VAL A 281 9.01 2.41 3.54
CA VAL A 281 8.31 1.53 2.58
C VAL A 281 7.59 0.39 3.28
N SER A 282 8.18 -0.21 4.32
CA SER A 282 7.49 -1.20 5.14
C SER A 282 6.23 -0.60 5.77
N ILE A 283 6.29 0.62 6.31
CA ILE A 283 5.15 1.30 6.93
C ILE A 283 3.99 1.47 5.94
N ILE A 284 4.24 1.96 4.74
CA ILE A 284 3.17 2.17 3.74
C ILE A 284 2.70 0.87 3.08
N THR A 285 3.42 -0.24 3.21
CA THR A 285 3.04 -1.55 2.62
C THR A 285 2.54 -2.55 3.65
N GLY A 286 2.78 -2.33 4.94
CA GLY A 286 2.41 -3.21 6.06
C GLY A 286 3.22 -4.50 6.16
N VAL A 287 4.34 -4.61 5.45
CA VAL A 287 5.15 -5.83 5.30
C VAL A 287 6.65 -5.54 5.29
N PRO A 288 7.51 -6.54 5.56
CA PRO A 288 8.96 -6.36 5.57
C PRO A 288 9.60 -6.29 4.17
N PRO A 289 10.90 -5.92 4.08
CA PRO A 289 11.64 -5.79 2.83
C PRO A 289 11.69 -7.04 1.95
N SER A 290 11.57 -8.24 2.50
CA SER A 290 11.47 -9.49 1.73
C SER A 290 10.28 -9.47 0.76
N THR A 291 9.20 -8.75 1.10
CA THR A 291 8.00 -8.64 0.28
C THR A 291 8.09 -7.47 -0.69
N HIS A 292 8.33 -6.25 -0.19
CA HIS A 292 8.31 -5.04 -1.02
C HIS A 292 9.63 -4.75 -1.76
N GLY A 293 10.71 -5.45 -1.42
CA GLY A 293 12.01 -5.43 -2.10
C GLY A 293 12.97 -4.29 -1.70
N ILE A 294 12.50 -3.22 -1.05
CA ILE A 294 13.34 -2.06 -0.71
C ILE A 294 14.11 -2.33 0.59
N ALA A 295 15.42 -2.58 0.48
CA ALA A 295 16.28 -2.99 1.62
C ALA A 295 17.56 -2.13 1.79
N GLY A 296 17.55 -0.91 1.23
CA GLY A 296 18.61 0.07 1.36
C GLY A 296 18.44 1.22 0.37
N ASN A 297 19.48 2.05 0.22
CA ASN A 297 19.53 3.09 -0.83
C ASN A 297 20.05 2.57 -2.18
N PHE A 298 20.82 1.48 -2.15
CA PHE A 298 21.30 0.77 -3.33
C PHE A 298 21.69 -0.66 -2.98
N PHE A 299 21.86 -1.49 -4.00
CA PHE A 299 22.43 -2.83 -3.87
C PHE A 299 23.33 -3.15 -5.08
N LEU A 300 24.14 -4.20 -4.96
CA LEU A 300 24.96 -4.69 -6.07
C LEU A 300 24.20 -5.83 -6.77
N ASP A 301 23.92 -5.66 -8.06
CA ASP A 301 23.30 -6.72 -8.86
C ASP A 301 24.35 -7.80 -9.13
N ARG A 302 24.11 -9.01 -8.60
CA ARG A 302 25.06 -10.13 -8.73
C ARG A 302 25.27 -10.61 -10.17
N LYS A 303 24.26 -10.45 -11.03
CA LYS A 303 24.33 -10.93 -12.42
C LYS A 303 25.19 -10.01 -13.28
N THR A 304 25.10 -8.71 -13.03
CA THR A 304 25.74 -7.67 -13.85
C THR A 304 26.99 -7.09 -13.20
N GLY A 305 27.13 -7.19 -11.88
CA GLY A 305 28.15 -6.50 -11.10
C GLY A 305 27.91 -4.99 -10.96
N GLU A 306 26.76 -4.49 -11.39
CA GLU A 306 26.43 -3.06 -11.34
C GLU A 306 25.75 -2.69 -10.03
N THR A 307 26.05 -1.49 -9.54
CA THR A 307 25.30 -0.86 -8.45
C THR A 307 23.95 -0.38 -8.97
N LYS A 308 22.85 -0.90 -8.40
CA LYS A 308 21.48 -0.47 -8.68
C LYS A 308 21.00 0.48 -7.58
N MET A 309 20.72 1.71 -7.98
CA MET A 309 20.18 2.76 -7.11
C MET A 309 18.68 2.61 -6.93
N ILE A 310 18.19 2.90 -5.72
CA ILE A 310 16.76 3.00 -5.43
C ILE A 310 16.43 4.50 -5.37
N THR A 311 15.95 5.06 -6.48
CA THR A 311 15.67 6.51 -6.65
C THR A 311 14.18 6.85 -6.67
N ASP A 312 13.34 5.84 -6.88
CA ASP A 312 11.91 5.93 -7.12
C ASP A 312 11.26 4.55 -6.85
N ASP A 313 9.99 4.42 -7.21
CA ASP A 313 9.17 3.24 -6.98
C ASP A 313 9.38 2.10 -7.99
N SER A 314 10.24 2.25 -9.01
CA SER A 314 10.45 1.24 -10.06
C SER A 314 10.92 -0.13 -9.55
N LEU A 315 11.58 -0.15 -8.39
CA LEU A 315 12.10 -1.35 -7.74
C LEU A 315 11.21 -1.89 -6.62
N LEU A 316 10.07 -1.23 -6.35
CA LEU A 316 9.06 -1.66 -5.39
C LEU A 316 8.30 -2.88 -5.94
N ARG A 317 7.99 -3.83 -5.04
CA ARG A 317 7.19 -5.02 -5.34
C ARG A 317 5.86 -4.92 -4.61
N GLY A 318 4.76 -5.13 -5.33
CA GLY A 318 3.42 -5.06 -4.76
C GLY A 318 2.85 -3.63 -4.72
N SER A 319 1.78 -3.45 -3.95
CA SER A 319 1.02 -2.19 -3.84
C SER A 319 1.19 -1.60 -2.43
N THR A 320 0.76 -0.36 -2.22
CA THR A 320 0.79 0.30 -0.90
C THR A 320 -0.61 0.38 -0.29
N ILE A 321 -0.70 0.41 1.04
CA ILE A 321 -1.94 0.65 1.78
C ILE A 321 -2.51 2.03 1.39
N LEU A 322 -1.63 3.01 1.13
CA LEU A 322 -2.00 4.34 0.66
C LEU A 322 -2.69 4.30 -0.71
N GLU A 323 -2.12 3.58 -1.68
CA GLU A 323 -2.73 3.36 -2.99
C GLU A 323 -4.10 2.68 -2.86
N GLN A 324 -4.21 1.64 -2.03
CA GLN A 324 -5.46 0.91 -1.86
C GLN A 324 -6.57 1.80 -1.26
N MET A 325 -6.24 2.70 -0.33
CA MET A 325 -7.19 3.69 0.19
C MET A 325 -7.57 4.72 -0.89
N PHE A 326 -6.58 5.23 -1.63
CA PHE A 326 -6.79 6.23 -2.69
C PHE A 326 -7.72 5.71 -3.80
N GLN A 327 -7.49 4.49 -4.28
CA GLN A 327 -8.33 3.82 -5.29
C GLN A 327 -9.79 3.63 -4.84
N ARG A 328 -10.07 3.71 -3.54
CA ARG A 328 -11.41 3.56 -2.96
C ARG A 328 -12.03 4.89 -2.57
N GLY A 329 -11.43 6.01 -2.97
CA GLY A 329 -11.99 7.36 -2.81
C GLY A 329 -11.58 8.08 -1.53
N VAL A 330 -10.67 7.53 -0.72
CA VAL A 330 -10.07 8.27 0.39
C VAL A 330 -9.16 9.34 -0.20
N ARG A 331 -9.28 10.60 0.24
CA ARG A 331 -8.32 11.65 -0.15
C ARG A 331 -7.06 11.47 0.67
N VAL A 332 -6.12 10.73 0.09
CA VAL A 332 -4.81 10.47 0.68
C VAL A 332 -3.88 11.64 0.33
N SER A 333 -3.10 12.10 1.30
CA SER A 333 -1.93 12.94 1.04
C SER A 333 -0.70 12.39 1.75
N ALA A 334 0.45 12.44 1.09
CA ALA A 334 1.72 11.97 1.64
C ALA A 334 2.78 13.06 1.51
N ILE A 335 3.33 13.52 2.63
CA ILE A 335 4.31 14.61 2.67
C ILE A 335 5.59 14.11 3.34
N THR A 336 6.72 14.31 2.68
CA THR A 336 8.03 13.90 3.20
C THR A 336 8.93 15.11 3.44
N ALA A 337 9.94 14.96 4.28
CA ALA A 337 11.00 15.96 4.37
C ALA A 337 11.89 15.94 3.10
N LYS A 338 12.29 14.74 2.64
CA LYS A 338 13.22 14.51 1.50
C LYS A 338 12.52 14.01 0.24
N ASP A 339 12.93 14.51 -0.92
CA ASP A 339 12.25 14.23 -2.20
C ASP A 339 12.50 12.82 -2.72
N LYS A 340 13.66 12.25 -2.44
CA LYS A 340 13.98 10.87 -2.84
C LYS A 340 12.97 9.87 -2.27
N LEU A 341 12.62 10.01 -0.99
CA LEU A 341 11.62 9.17 -0.35
C LEU A 341 10.23 9.41 -0.94
N ARG A 342 9.86 10.67 -1.21
CA ARG A 342 8.58 11.05 -1.83
C ARG A 342 8.34 10.29 -3.14
N LYS A 343 9.36 10.16 -3.99
CA LYS A 343 9.24 9.41 -5.26
C LYS A 343 8.86 7.95 -5.08
N ILE A 344 9.33 7.31 -4.01
CA ILE A 344 8.95 5.92 -3.68
C ILE A 344 7.52 5.88 -3.14
N LEU A 345 7.17 6.81 -2.25
CA LEU A 345 5.83 6.90 -1.62
C LEU A 345 4.73 7.27 -2.62
N ALA A 346 5.08 7.91 -3.74
CA ALA A 346 4.15 8.27 -4.81
C ALA A 346 3.58 7.05 -5.58
N HIS A 347 4.06 5.84 -5.30
CA HIS A 347 3.57 4.61 -5.91
C HIS A 347 2.05 4.47 -5.79
N GLY A 348 1.36 4.46 -6.93
CA GLY A 348 -0.10 4.34 -6.99
C GLY A 348 -0.88 5.58 -6.56
N LEU A 349 -0.20 6.72 -6.31
CA LEU A 349 -0.79 7.97 -5.81
C LEU A 349 -0.90 9.07 -6.88
N LYS A 350 -0.92 8.71 -8.16
CA LYS A 350 -1.09 9.70 -9.23
C LYS A 350 -2.43 10.43 -9.09
N GLY A 351 -2.38 11.76 -8.93
CA GLY A 351 -3.54 12.62 -8.70
C GLY A 351 -3.88 12.85 -7.22
N ALA A 352 -3.17 12.21 -6.29
CA ALA A 352 -3.19 12.55 -4.87
C ALA A 352 -2.20 13.70 -4.57
N ILE A 353 -2.30 14.30 -3.38
CA ILE A 353 -1.32 15.30 -2.95
C ILE A 353 -0.08 14.58 -2.40
N CYS A 354 1.02 14.60 -3.14
CA CYS A 354 2.26 13.95 -2.74
C CYS A 354 3.49 14.80 -3.09
N PHE A 355 4.15 15.37 -2.08
CA PHE A 355 5.30 16.24 -2.28
C PHE A 355 6.29 16.20 -1.10
N SER A 356 7.45 16.83 -1.26
CA SER A 356 8.45 16.94 -0.21
C SER A 356 8.71 18.40 0.17
N SER A 357 9.07 18.66 1.43
CA SER A 357 9.54 19.98 1.86
C SER A 357 10.76 20.42 1.05
N GLU A 358 11.70 19.51 0.78
CA GLU A 358 12.93 19.77 0.00
C GLU A 358 12.66 20.35 -1.40
N LYS A 359 11.54 19.94 -2.01
CA LYS A 359 11.16 20.29 -3.38
C LYS A 359 9.81 20.98 -3.47
N ALA A 360 9.41 21.68 -2.40
CA ALA A 360 8.13 22.39 -2.34
C ALA A 360 7.98 23.45 -3.45
N ALA A 361 9.06 24.18 -3.77
CA ALA A 361 9.07 25.17 -4.84
C ALA A 361 8.89 24.58 -6.25
N ASP A 362 9.27 23.31 -6.44
CA ASP A 362 9.26 22.62 -7.74
C ASP A 362 7.94 21.84 -7.98
N CYS A 363 6.96 21.93 -7.06
CA CYS A 363 5.74 21.13 -7.10
C CYS A 363 4.80 21.53 -8.25
N THR A 364 4.22 20.53 -8.91
CA THR A 364 3.24 20.70 -9.99
C THR A 364 1.94 19.94 -9.72
N LEU A 365 0.82 20.38 -10.31
CA LEU A 365 -0.44 19.65 -10.22
C LEU A 365 -0.35 18.23 -10.79
N ASP A 366 0.38 18.06 -11.90
CA ASP A 366 0.47 16.77 -12.60
C ASP A 366 1.30 15.73 -11.82
N GLU A 367 2.43 16.15 -11.23
CA GLU A 367 3.31 15.25 -10.48
C GLU A 367 2.89 15.12 -9.02
N ASN A 368 2.46 16.21 -8.39
CA ASN A 368 2.33 16.31 -6.94
C ASN A 368 0.89 16.53 -6.46
N GLY A 369 -0.08 16.74 -7.35
CA GLY A 369 -1.47 17.08 -7.00
C GLY A 369 -1.62 18.48 -6.38
N ILE A 370 -0.55 19.28 -6.34
CA ILE A 370 -0.52 20.63 -5.78
C ILE A 370 0.62 21.43 -6.45
N SER A 371 0.40 22.73 -6.67
CA SER A 371 1.43 23.68 -7.12
C SER A 371 1.64 24.79 -6.10
N ASP A 372 2.71 25.57 -6.28
CA ASP A 372 2.97 26.81 -5.53
C ASP A 372 2.97 26.61 -4.01
N VAL A 373 3.55 25.49 -3.54
CA VAL A 373 3.44 25.02 -2.15
C VAL A 373 3.97 26.06 -1.16
N GLU A 374 5.06 26.75 -1.46
CA GLU A 374 5.61 27.79 -0.57
C GLU A 374 4.64 28.98 -0.41
N GLN A 375 4.02 29.42 -1.50
CA GLN A 375 3.02 30.49 -1.47
C GLN A 375 1.75 30.02 -0.76
N TRP A 376 1.30 28.80 -1.06
CA TRP A 376 0.14 28.19 -0.43
C TRP A 376 0.35 28.09 1.10
N LEU A 377 1.49 27.55 1.54
CA LEU A 377 1.81 27.41 2.95
C LEU A 377 2.12 28.76 3.62
N GLY A 378 2.58 29.74 2.85
CA GLY A 378 2.93 31.08 3.33
C GLY A 378 4.35 31.18 3.90
N GLN A 379 5.22 30.22 3.58
CA GLN A 379 6.62 30.20 4.01
C GLN A 379 7.50 29.49 2.97
N PRO A 380 8.75 29.93 2.75
CA PRO A 380 9.68 29.25 1.87
C PRO A 380 10.08 27.88 2.44
N ALA A 381 10.46 26.94 1.59
CA ALA A 381 11.04 25.68 2.01
C ALA A 381 12.37 25.94 2.74
N PRO A 382 12.55 25.39 3.95
CA PRO A 382 13.80 25.53 4.68
C PRO A 382 14.91 24.69 4.04
N SER A 383 16.15 24.98 4.45
CA SER A 383 17.32 24.20 4.03
C SER A 383 17.15 22.72 4.37
N GLN A 384 17.65 21.86 3.49
CA GLN A 384 17.66 20.42 3.70
C GLN A 384 18.50 19.95 4.90
N TYR A 385 19.31 20.85 5.47
CA TYR A 385 20.13 20.67 6.67
C TYR A 385 19.56 21.49 7.84
N SER A 386 18.24 21.42 8.05
CA SER A 386 17.55 22.05 9.18
C SER A 386 16.44 21.14 9.70
N GLY A 387 16.21 21.17 11.02
CA GLY A 387 15.01 20.56 11.63
C GLY A 387 13.71 21.20 11.12
N ASP A 388 13.75 22.45 10.66
CA ASP A 388 12.59 23.14 10.09
C ASP A 388 12.01 22.41 8.87
N LEU A 389 12.83 21.62 8.14
CA LEU A 389 12.37 20.80 7.02
C LEU A 389 11.28 19.82 7.44
N SER A 390 11.44 19.22 8.62
CA SER A 390 10.45 18.35 9.25
C SER A 390 9.24 19.13 9.77
N LEU A 391 9.45 20.33 10.32
CA LEU A 391 8.34 21.17 10.79
C LEU A 391 7.46 21.65 9.63
N PHE A 392 8.04 21.93 8.47
CA PHE A 392 7.32 22.27 7.24
C PHE A 392 6.37 21.14 6.80
N VAL A 393 6.78 19.87 6.93
CA VAL A 393 5.91 18.69 6.66
C VAL A 393 4.66 18.75 7.53
N LEU A 394 4.85 18.99 8.83
CA LEU A 394 3.75 19.03 9.80
C LEU A 394 2.84 20.24 9.57
N ASP A 395 3.40 21.42 9.30
CA ASP A 395 2.64 22.64 9.03
C ASP A 395 1.82 22.49 7.73
N ALA A 396 2.36 21.84 6.70
CA ALA A 396 1.61 21.50 5.50
C ALA A 396 0.46 20.50 5.78
N GLY A 397 0.71 19.46 6.58
CA GLY A 397 -0.32 18.51 7.00
C GLY A 397 -1.48 19.20 7.76
N ILE A 398 -1.16 20.12 8.66
CA ILE A 398 -2.16 20.93 9.38
C ILE A 398 -3.00 21.74 8.39
N LYS A 399 -2.35 22.42 7.44
CA LYS A 399 -3.05 23.26 6.45
C LYS A 399 -3.96 22.44 5.52
N LEU A 400 -3.54 21.24 5.09
CA LEU A 400 -4.39 20.34 4.31
C LEU A 400 -5.65 19.92 5.07
N LEU A 401 -5.56 19.66 6.38
CA LEU A 401 -6.73 19.34 7.20
C LEU A 401 -7.65 20.54 7.39
N GLN A 402 -7.09 21.74 7.61
CA GLN A 402 -7.87 22.98 7.73
C GLN A 402 -8.68 23.29 6.47
N GLU A 403 -8.08 23.06 5.29
CA GLU A 403 -8.73 23.22 3.99
C GLU A 403 -9.62 22.02 3.61
N LYS A 404 -9.69 21.00 4.47
CA LYS A 404 -10.39 19.72 4.21
C LYS A 404 -9.97 19.13 2.87
N ARG A 405 -8.67 19.12 2.54
CA ARG A 405 -8.12 18.56 1.30
C ARG A 405 -7.56 17.15 1.45
N SER A 406 -7.53 16.62 2.68
CA SER A 406 -7.08 15.27 2.99
C SER A 406 -7.98 14.61 4.02
N ASP A 407 -8.24 13.32 3.84
CA ASP A 407 -8.89 12.46 4.84
C ASP A 407 -7.88 11.55 5.53
N PHE A 408 -6.84 11.13 4.81
CA PHE A 408 -5.73 10.37 5.38
C PHE A 408 -4.40 11.05 5.08
N LEU A 409 -3.58 11.30 6.09
CA LEU A 409 -2.26 11.91 5.95
C LEU A 409 -1.17 10.94 6.37
N TYR A 410 -0.15 10.78 5.52
CA TYR A 410 1.12 10.17 5.91
C TYR A 410 2.21 11.23 5.88
N LEU A 411 2.77 11.54 7.05
CA LEU A 411 3.78 12.58 7.24
C LEU A 411 5.08 11.92 7.71
N THR A 412 6.17 12.07 6.96
CA THR A 412 7.47 11.50 7.34
C THR A 412 8.54 12.59 7.42
N LEU A 413 9.25 12.60 8.54
CA LEU A 413 10.18 13.65 8.91
C LEU A 413 11.60 13.32 8.43
N SER A 414 12.61 14.04 8.95
CA SER A 414 14.03 13.73 8.77
C SER A 414 14.72 13.68 10.12
N ASP A 415 15.64 12.74 10.25
CA ASP A 415 16.53 12.49 11.40
C ASP A 415 17.72 13.46 11.51
N TYR A 416 17.72 14.58 10.77
CA TYR A 416 18.82 15.54 10.76
C TYR A 416 19.22 16.02 12.17
N ILE A 417 18.24 16.27 13.05
CA ILE A 417 18.49 16.69 14.43
C ILE A 417 19.06 15.52 15.23
N GLN A 418 18.51 14.33 15.07
CA GLN A 418 18.85 13.13 15.81
C GLN A 418 20.27 12.64 15.49
N HIS A 419 20.74 12.84 14.26
CA HIS A 419 22.12 12.60 13.87
C HIS A 419 23.14 13.53 14.54
N LYS A 420 22.72 14.71 15.01
CA LYS A 420 23.61 15.74 15.57
C LYS A 420 23.53 15.86 17.09
N TYR A 421 22.36 15.63 17.65
CA TYR A 421 22.02 16.02 19.01
C TYR A 421 21.45 14.83 19.76
N GLU A 422 22.03 14.51 20.91
CA GLU A 422 21.56 13.43 21.78
C GLU A 422 20.25 13.80 22.51
N PRO A 423 19.47 12.80 22.98
CA PRO A 423 18.32 13.04 23.82
C PRO A 423 18.68 13.89 25.05
N GLY A 424 17.89 14.94 25.33
CA GLY A 424 18.12 15.84 26.47
C GLY A 424 19.00 17.06 26.17
N SER A 425 19.57 17.17 24.97
CA SER A 425 20.20 18.41 24.52
C SER A 425 19.15 19.46 24.15
N ASN A 426 19.49 20.75 24.31
CA ASN A 426 18.56 21.85 24.05
C ASN A 426 18.00 21.83 22.62
N GLU A 427 18.82 21.50 21.63
CA GLU A 427 18.42 21.45 20.22
C GLU A 427 17.45 20.29 19.94
N ALA A 428 17.73 19.10 20.48
CA ALA A 428 16.82 17.97 20.38
C ALA A 428 15.47 18.28 21.07
N ASP A 429 15.52 18.89 22.25
CA ASP A 429 14.34 19.23 23.03
C ASP A 429 13.47 20.29 22.39
N ASN A 430 14.09 21.35 21.86
CA ASN A 430 13.39 22.38 21.12
C ASN A 430 12.70 21.79 19.88
N PHE A 431 13.38 20.87 19.19
CA PHE A 431 12.80 20.20 18.03
C PHE A 431 11.64 19.27 18.41
N MET A 432 11.80 18.44 19.43
CA MET A 432 10.74 17.54 19.92
C MET A 432 9.55 18.32 20.48
N GLY A 433 9.77 19.41 21.21
CA GLY A 433 8.71 20.32 21.66
C GLY A 433 8.00 21.02 20.49
N ALA A 434 8.73 21.39 19.44
CA ALA A 434 8.13 21.92 18.22
C ALA A 434 7.26 20.87 17.49
N ILE A 435 7.66 19.60 17.48
CA ILE A 435 6.83 18.49 17.00
C ILE A 435 5.59 18.35 17.87
N ASP A 436 5.71 18.31 19.20
CA ASP A 436 4.60 18.17 20.15
C ASP A 436 3.52 19.24 19.94
N GLU A 437 3.94 20.50 19.76
CA GLU A 437 3.00 21.60 19.47
C GLU A 437 2.26 21.41 18.14
N ARG A 438 2.91 20.87 17.09
CA ARG A 438 2.19 20.52 15.84
C ARG A 438 1.28 19.32 16.03
N LEU A 439 1.66 18.32 16.84
CA LEU A 439 0.78 17.20 17.18
C LEU A 439 -0.50 17.69 17.84
N ARG A 440 -0.40 18.66 18.75
CA ARG A 440 -1.56 19.29 19.39
C ARG A 440 -2.51 19.91 18.36
N ARG A 441 -1.96 20.63 17.37
CA ARG A 441 -2.72 21.25 16.28
C ARG A 441 -3.35 20.21 15.34
N LEU A 442 -2.63 19.14 15.01
CA LEU A 442 -3.14 18.02 14.20
C LEU A 442 -4.27 17.27 14.91
N ALA A 443 -4.11 16.97 16.20
CA ALA A 443 -5.12 16.26 17.00
C ALA A 443 -6.41 17.06 17.21
N ALA A 444 -6.37 18.39 17.06
CA ALA A 444 -7.56 19.23 17.03
C ALA A 444 -8.36 19.10 15.73
N LEU A 445 -7.74 18.62 14.65
CA LEU A 445 -8.34 18.53 13.31
C LEU A 445 -8.63 17.10 12.87
N ALA A 446 -7.86 16.12 13.33
CA ALA A 446 -8.01 14.71 13.03
C ALA A 446 -8.24 13.89 14.31
N PRO A 447 -9.36 13.14 14.43
CA PRO A 447 -9.65 12.35 15.62
C PRO A 447 -8.62 11.26 15.93
N ILE A 448 -7.95 10.71 14.91
CA ILE A 448 -7.01 9.60 15.05
C ILE A 448 -5.63 10.06 14.57
N ILE A 449 -4.66 10.02 15.48
CA ILE A 449 -3.24 10.24 15.20
C ILE A 449 -2.51 8.94 15.50
N GLY A 450 -1.69 8.45 14.56
CA GLY A 450 -0.72 7.38 14.77
C GLY A 450 0.69 7.94 14.65
N ILE A 451 1.61 7.48 15.49
CA ILE A 451 3.01 7.93 15.49
C ILE A 451 3.92 6.72 15.61
N THR A 452 4.98 6.68 14.81
CA THR A 452 6.08 5.73 14.98
C THR A 452 7.40 6.30 14.51
N GLY A 453 8.48 5.51 14.60
CA GLY A 453 9.75 5.79 13.95
C GLY A 453 10.08 4.76 12.88
N ASP A 454 10.91 5.15 11.92
CA ASP A 454 11.53 4.21 10.98
C ASP A 454 12.69 3.46 11.64
N HIS A 455 13.48 4.12 12.49
CA HIS A 455 14.52 3.53 13.33
C HIS A 455 14.83 4.42 14.54
N GLY A 456 15.59 3.87 15.49
CA GLY A 456 16.21 4.61 16.59
C GLY A 456 17.50 5.31 16.16
N MET A 457 18.32 5.72 17.14
CA MET A 457 19.57 6.44 16.89
C MET A 457 20.56 6.29 18.04
N SER A 458 21.77 5.80 17.76
CA SER A 458 22.80 5.60 18.79
C SER A 458 24.02 6.48 18.58
N GLN A 459 24.73 6.75 19.68
CA GLN A 459 26.07 7.35 19.65
C GLN A 459 27.10 6.36 19.12
N LYS A 460 27.92 6.78 18.16
CA LYS A 460 28.92 5.98 17.44
C LYS A 460 30.33 6.57 17.59
N SER A 461 30.58 7.18 18.73
CA SER A 461 31.81 7.89 19.06
C SER A 461 32.26 7.55 20.48
N ASN A 462 33.56 7.68 20.74
CA ASN A 462 34.13 7.49 22.06
C ASN A 462 33.88 8.72 22.97
N GLU A 463 34.35 8.66 24.22
CA GLU A 463 34.24 9.75 25.20
C GLU A 463 34.92 11.06 24.75
N LEU A 464 35.87 10.99 23.83
CA LEU A 464 36.55 12.14 23.23
C LEU A 464 35.81 12.70 22.00
N GLY A 465 34.67 12.11 21.62
CA GLY A 465 33.88 12.48 20.46
C GLY A 465 34.43 11.94 19.13
N GLU A 466 35.48 11.10 19.15
CA GLU A 466 36.06 10.52 17.95
C GLU A 466 35.18 9.37 17.43
N PRO A 467 34.92 9.28 16.11
CA PRO A 467 34.05 8.25 15.55
C PRO A 467 34.69 6.86 15.67
N ASN A 468 33.93 5.87 16.14
CA ASN A 468 34.37 4.49 16.19
C ASN A 468 33.97 3.76 14.89
N VAL A 469 34.94 3.61 13.98
CA VAL A 469 34.71 3.08 12.62
C VAL A 469 35.52 1.82 12.37
N LEU A 470 34.84 0.73 12.03
CA LEU A 470 35.45 -0.48 11.48
C LEU A 470 35.47 -0.39 9.95
N PHE A 471 36.64 -0.20 9.34
CA PHE A 471 36.83 -0.25 7.89
C PHE A 471 36.94 -1.70 7.41
N LEU A 472 35.80 -2.37 7.30
CA LEU A 472 35.72 -3.82 7.14
C LEU A 472 36.38 -4.31 5.85
N GLU A 473 36.30 -3.56 4.74
CA GLU A 473 36.91 -3.98 3.47
C GLU A 473 38.44 -4.05 3.57
N GLU A 474 39.06 -3.09 4.26
CA GLU A 474 40.51 -3.10 4.50
C GLU A 474 40.92 -4.27 5.40
N VAL A 475 40.18 -4.51 6.49
CA VAL A 475 40.48 -5.58 7.45
C VAL A 475 40.34 -6.95 6.79
N LEU A 476 39.29 -7.17 5.97
CA LEU A 476 39.08 -8.40 5.24
C LEU A 476 40.13 -8.61 4.15
N ASN A 477 40.43 -7.57 3.36
CA ASN A 477 41.42 -7.68 2.29
C ASN A 477 42.85 -7.85 2.82
N ALA A 478 43.18 -7.31 4.00
CA ALA A 478 44.46 -7.57 4.66
C ALA A 478 44.59 -9.03 5.13
N LYS A 479 43.48 -9.65 5.57
CA LYS A 479 43.47 -11.01 6.11
C LYS A 479 43.37 -12.10 5.03
N PHE A 480 42.50 -11.92 4.04
CA PHE A 480 42.13 -12.94 3.05
C PHE A 480 42.72 -12.69 1.65
N GLY A 481 43.42 -11.56 1.47
CA GLY A 481 44.10 -11.21 0.23
C GLY A 481 43.51 -9.97 -0.45
N GLN A 482 44.33 -9.35 -1.30
CA GLN A 482 43.93 -8.13 -1.99
C GLN A 482 42.66 -8.35 -2.82
N SER A 483 41.65 -7.49 -2.62
CA SER A 483 40.34 -7.57 -3.28
C SER A 483 39.61 -8.90 -3.05
N ALA A 484 39.84 -9.57 -1.90
CA ALA A 484 39.10 -10.75 -1.50
C ALA A 484 37.61 -10.45 -1.25
N SER A 485 37.30 -9.23 -0.82
CA SER A 485 35.95 -8.78 -0.50
C SER A 485 35.65 -7.39 -1.06
N ARG A 486 34.36 -7.14 -1.29
CA ARG A 486 33.79 -5.82 -1.56
C ARG A 486 32.70 -5.53 -0.54
N VAL A 487 32.83 -4.44 0.20
CA VAL A 487 31.87 -4.01 1.22
C VAL A 487 30.97 -2.93 0.65
N ILE A 488 29.67 -3.11 0.83
CA ILE A 488 28.63 -2.17 0.44
C ILE A 488 28.01 -1.58 1.70
N CYS A 489 28.00 -0.25 1.79
CA CYS A 489 27.38 0.55 2.86
C CYS A 489 26.03 1.11 2.37
N PRO A 490 24.93 0.34 2.49
CA PRO A 490 23.62 0.69 1.89
C PRO A 490 22.86 1.83 2.58
N ILE A 491 23.41 2.44 3.64
CA ILE A 491 22.76 3.50 4.43
C ILE A 491 22.45 4.75 3.61
N THR A 492 23.30 5.10 2.63
CA THR A 492 23.15 6.30 1.78
C THR A 492 23.53 5.99 0.34
N ASP A 493 23.50 7.00 -0.54
CA ASP A 493 23.92 6.84 -1.92
C ASP A 493 25.43 6.54 -2.04
N PRO A 494 25.87 5.69 -2.98
CA PRO A 494 27.26 5.22 -3.07
C PRO A 494 28.26 6.34 -3.42
N PHE A 495 27.76 7.49 -3.86
CA PHE A 495 28.58 8.67 -4.18
C PHE A 495 28.76 9.61 -2.98
N VAL A 496 27.97 9.43 -1.91
CA VAL A 496 28.14 10.14 -0.64
C VAL A 496 29.35 9.54 0.06
N ARG A 497 30.44 10.30 0.10
CA ARG A 497 31.73 9.89 0.67
C ARG A 497 32.07 10.61 1.98
N HIS A 498 31.13 11.28 2.62
CA HIS A 498 31.34 11.85 3.96
C HIS A 498 30.72 10.93 5.03
N HIS A 499 30.92 11.26 6.31
CA HIS A 499 30.43 10.50 7.46
C HIS A 499 28.97 10.01 7.42
N GLY A 500 28.11 10.60 6.59
CA GLY A 500 26.73 10.13 6.35
C GLY A 500 26.64 8.78 5.63
N ALA A 501 27.76 8.21 5.18
CA ALA A 501 27.85 6.86 4.62
C ALA A 501 28.22 5.78 5.65
N LEU A 502 28.31 6.14 6.92
CA LEU A 502 28.64 5.23 8.01
C LEU A 502 27.39 4.83 8.79
N GLY A 503 27.04 3.56 8.71
CA GLY A 503 25.95 2.95 9.48
C GLY A 503 26.42 1.68 10.19
N SER A 504 25.53 1.09 10.97
CA SER A 504 25.82 -0.13 11.73
C SER A 504 25.49 -1.44 10.99
N PHE A 505 25.25 -1.38 9.67
CA PHE A 505 24.96 -2.54 8.83
C PHE A 505 25.65 -2.42 7.46
N VAL A 506 26.30 -3.49 7.03
CA VAL A 506 26.89 -3.61 5.69
C VAL A 506 26.64 -4.97 5.05
N ARG A 507 26.72 -4.98 3.72
CA ARG A 507 26.71 -6.20 2.90
C ARG A 507 28.11 -6.44 2.37
N VAL A 508 28.58 -7.68 2.40
CA VAL A 508 29.90 -8.05 1.90
C VAL A 508 29.73 -9.06 0.77
N TYR A 509 30.41 -8.82 -0.33
CA TYR A 509 30.48 -9.68 -1.50
C TYR A 509 31.89 -10.28 -1.58
N LEU A 510 31.98 -11.60 -1.68
CA LEU A 510 33.24 -12.32 -1.71
C LEU A 510 33.64 -12.62 -3.15
N LYS A 511 34.93 -12.46 -3.45
CA LYS A 511 35.48 -12.91 -4.72
C LYS A 511 35.48 -14.42 -4.84
N ASP A 512 35.73 -15.12 -3.72
CA ASP A 512 35.71 -16.58 -3.61
C ASP A 512 34.74 -16.99 -2.50
N ILE A 513 33.55 -17.46 -2.91
CA ILE A 513 32.48 -17.86 -1.99
C ILE A 513 32.88 -19.05 -1.10
N THR A 514 33.89 -19.84 -1.50
CA THR A 514 34.34 -20.98 -0.68
C THR A 514 34.99 -20.53 0.64
N GLN A 515 35.38 -19.25 0.74
CA GLN A 515 35.94 -18.65 1.96
C GLN A 515 34.88 -18.18 2.96
N LEU A 516 33.58 -18.25 2.63
CA LEU A 516 32.49 -17.69 3.43
C LEU A 516 32.57 -18.09 4.91
N GLY A 517 32.76 -19.38 5.22
CA GLY A 517 32.86 -19.85 6.60
C GLY A 517 34.03 -19.23 7.38
N SER A 518 35.21 -19.13 6.76
CA SER A 518 36.38 -18.52 7.39
C SER A 518 36.24 -17.01 7.56
N VAL A 519 35.61 -16.32 6.59
CA VAL A 519 35.33 -14.88 6.67
C VAL A 519 34.32 -14.60 7.78
N LEU A 520 33.25 -15.39 7.90
CA LEU A 520 32.26 -15.26 8.97
C LEU A 520 32.90 -15.38 10.35
N SER A 521 33.63 -16.47 10.61
CA SER A 521 34.30 -16.68 11.91
C SER A 521 35.32 -15.57 12.23
N PHE A 522 35.96 -15.00 11.21
CA PHE A 522 36.85 -13.86 11.43
C PHE A 522 36.08 -12.58 11.77
N CYS A 523 34.99 -12.26 11.05
CA CYS A 523 34.12 -11.13 11.38
C CYS A 523 33.58 -11.23 12.82
N GLU A 524 33.13 -12.42 13.24
CA GLU A 524 32.65 -12.68 14.62
C GLU A 524 33.72 -12.43 15.69
N SER A 525 35.00 -12.57 15.33
CA SER A 525 36.13 -12.32 16.25
C SER A 525 36.47 -10.84 16.42
N LEU A 526 35.94 -9.95 15.57
CA LEU A 526 36.21 -8.51 15.63
C LEU A 526 35.44 -7.86 16.79
N SER A 527 36.13 -7.02 17.56
CA SER A 527 35.58 -6.40 18.79
C SER A 527 34.31 -5.59 18.57
N ASP A 528 34.19 -4.93 17.42
CA ASP A 528 33.11 -3.99 17.09
C ASP A 528 31.94 -4.65 16.35
N VAL A 529 32.06 -5.93 16.00
CA VAL A 529 30.99 -6.71 15.34
C VAL A 529 30.07 -7.31 16.39
N GLU A 530 28.76 -7.12 16.20
CA GLU A 530 27.72 -7.76 17.01
C GLU A 530 27.25 -9.06 16.37
N VAL A 531 27.02 -9.02 15.05
CA VAL A 531 26.52 -10.17 14.28
C VAL A 531 27.22 -10.22 12.92
N ALA A 532 27.65 -11.41 12.53
CA ALA A 532 27.99 -11.74 11.14
C ALA A 532 27.19 -12.97 10.71
N LEU A 533 26.48 -12.89 9.59
CA LEU A 533 25.64 -13.98 9.08
C LEU A 533 25.85 -14.15 7.58
N SER A 534 25.65 -15.37 7.07
CA SER A 534 25.50 -15.54 5.63
C SER A 534 24.35 -14.69 5.11
N GLY A 535 24.40 -14.25 3.85
CA GLY A 535 23.32 -13.47 3.25
C GLY A 535 21.98 -14.22 3.28
N GLN A 536 22.02 -15.55 3.16
CA GLN A 536 20.84 -16.41 3.27
C GLN A 536 20.24 -16.40 4.68
N ASP A 537 21.07 -16.61 5.70
CA ASP A 537 20.60 -16.62 7.10
C ASP A 537 20.12 -15.23 7.52
N ALA A 538 20.79 -14.17 7.08
CA ALA A 538 20.38 -12.80 7.32
C ALA A 538 19.04 -12.48 6.64
N ALA A 539 18.86 -12.85 5.37
CA ALA A 539 17.61 -12.67 4.65
C ALA A 539 16.44 -13.38 5.32
N GLN A 540 16.65 -14.62 5.77
CA GLN A 540 15.65 -15.40 6.48
C GLN A 540 15.34 -14.82 7.86
N ARG A 541 16.38 -14.52 8.66
CA ARG A 541 16.22 -14.06 10.04
C ARG A 541 15.60 -12.67 10.13
N TYR A 542 15.95 -11.79 9.20
CA TYR A 542 15.59 -10.38 9.24
C TYR A 542 14.60 -9.96 8.16
N GLU A 543 14.03 -10.93 7.45
CA GLU A 543 12.99 -10.71 6.44
C GLU A 543 13.45 -9.74 5.34
N MET A 544 14.65 -9.95 4.81
CA MET A 544 15.26 -9.13 3.73
C MET A 544 15.19 -9.85 2.36
N PRO A 545 15.20 -9.13 1.23
CA PRO A 545 15.09 -9.73 -0.10
C PRO A 545 16.40 -10.40 -0.51
N LEU A 546 16.45 -11.73 -0.41
CA LEU A 546 17.64 -12.55 -0.70
C LEU A 546 18.32 -12.22 -2.04
N ASP A 547 17.53 -11.87 -3.07
CA ASP A 547 18.04 -11.55 -4.40
C ASP A 547 18.82 -10.22 -4.47
N ARG A 548 18.77 -9.40 -3.41
CA ARG A 548 19.47 -8.13 -3.25
C ARG A 548 20.51 -8.16 -2.11
N GLU A 549 20.81 -9.34 -1.56
CA GLU A 549 21.73 -9.51 -0.44
C GLU A 549 23.17 -9.86 -0.86
N GLY A 550 24.12 -9.44 -0.02
CA GLY A 550 25.53 -9.83 -0.08
C GLY A 550 25.74 -11.31 0.27
N ASP A 551 26.96 -11.81 0.14
CA ASP A 551 27.31 -13.17 0.55
C ASP A 551 27.31 -13.33 2.07
N LEU A 552 27.64 -12.24 2.77
CA LEU A 552 27.40 -12.09 4.20
C LEU A 552 26.91 -10.68 4.53
N VAL A 553 26.28 -10.58 5.69
CA VAL A 553 25.86 -9.35 6.34
C VAL A 553 26.65 -9.21 7.64
N VAL A 554 27.10 -7.99 7.92
CA VAL A 554 27.79 -7.67 9.17
C VAL A 554 27.08 -6.49 9.83
N ILE A 555 26.78 -6.65 11.13
CA ILE A 555 26.12 -5.67 11.97
C ILE A 555 27.06 -5.33 13.12
N SER A 556 27.30 -4.05 13.37
CA SER A 556 28.16 -3.60 14.47
C SER A 556 27.40 -3.48 15.78
N LYS A 557 28.18 -3.44 16.86
CA LYS A 557 27.71 -3.12 18.21
C LYS A 557 27.17 -1.69 18.30
N PRO A 558 26.40 -1.36 19.35
CA PRO A 558 25.73 -0.05 19.48
C PRO A 558 26.64 1.17 19.35
N HIS A 559 27.90 1.07 19.78
CA HIS A 559 28.86 2.17 19.83
C HIS A 559 29.75 2.30 18.58
N ALA A 560 29.52 1.48 17.54
CA ALA A 560 30.38 1.41 16.36
C ALA A 560 29.59 1.50 15.05
N VAL A 561 30.25 1.95 13.99
CA VAL A 561 29.79 1.92 12.60
C VAL A 561 30.76 1.13 11.73
N ILE A 562 30.27 0.64 10.59
CA ILE A 562 31.05 -0.13 9.63
C ILE A 562 31.14 0.64 8.31
N GLY A 563 32.38 0.87 7.85
CA GLY A 563 32.69 1.45 6.56
C GLY A 563 33.36 0.44 5.62
N SER A 564 33.52 0.82 4.36
CA SER A 564 34.34 0.11 3.37
C SER A 564 35.83 0.33 3.65
N CYS A 565 36.46 1.28 2.95
CA CYS A 565 37.87 1.64 3.08
C CYS A 565 37.99 3.07 3.62
N LYS A 566 39.03 3.37 4.42
CA LYS A 566 39.25 4.70 4.99
C LYS A 566 39.34 5.80 3.94
N ALA A 567 39.92 5.49 2.78
CA ALA A 567 40.02 6.42 1.66
C ALA A 567 38.66 6.79 1.01
N ASP A 568 37.62 5.97 1.23
CA ASP A 568 36.27 6.21 0.70
C ASP A 568 35.42 7.08 1.63
N HIS A 569 35.87 7.34 2.86
CA HIS A 569 35.12 8.05 3.90
C HIS A 569 35.87 9.30 4.40
N ASP A 570 35.38 10.47 4.01
CA ASP A 570 35.80 11.77 4.51
C ASP A 570 35.17 12.08 5.88
N LEU A 571 35.98 11.93 6.92
CA LEU A 571 35.63 12.23 8.31
C LEU A 571 35.94 13.68 8.72
N SER A 572 36.52 14.49 7.84
CA SER A 572 36.98 15.85 8.19
C SER A 572 35.85 16.79 8.63
N LYS A 573 34.61 16.49 8.23
CA LYS A 573 33.39 17.25 8.53
C LYS A 573 32.70 16.83 9.84
N LEU A 574 33.21 15.84 10.58
CA LEU A 574 32.66 15.42 11.88
C LEU A 574 33.08 16.31 13.06
N LYS A 575 33.87 17.36 12.82
CA LYS A 575 34.49 18.13 13.91
C LYS A 575 33.52 18.91 14.79
N ASP A 576 32.29 19.11 14.34
CA ASP A 576 31.32 19.97 15.05
C ASP A 576 30.43 19.17 16.03
N HIS A 577 30.24 17.86 15.82
CA HIS A 577 29.39 17.01 16.67
C HIS A 577 29.89 15.54 16.70
N PRO A 578 29.85 14.86 17.86
CA PRO A 578 30.14 13.43 17.93
C PRO A 578 29.23 12.62 17.00
N LEU A 579 29.78 11.60 16.34
CA LEU A 579 29.02 10.79 15.37
C LEU A 579 27.86 10.07 16.07
N ARG A 580 26.65 10.22 15.51
CA ARG A 580 25.46 9.42 15.83
C ARG A 580 24.93 8.83 14.52
N SER A 581 24.52 7.57 14.55
CA SER A 581 24.02 6.86 13.36
C SER A 581 23.16 5.66 13.73
N HIS A 582 22.70 4.95 12.71
CA HIS A 582 21.73 3.86 12.78
C HIS A 582 22.06 2.75 11.76
N GLY A 583 21.15 1.79 11.60
CA GLY A 583 21.27 0.65 10.68
C GLY A 583 21.39 -0.71 11.35
N GLY A 584 21.78 -0.74 12.63
CA GLY A 584 22.03 -1.96 13.40
C GLY A 584 20.82 -2.44 14.21
N LEU A 585 21.05 -3.46 15.03
CA LEU A 585 20.04 -4.02 15.92
C LEU A 585 19.71 -3.09 17.09
N SER A 586 20.68 -2.28 17.52
CA SER A 586 20.52 -1.30 18.59
C SER A 586 19.54 -0.17 18.27
N GLU A 587 19.26 0.08 16.99
CA GLU A 587 18.31 1.10 16.54
C GLU A 587 16.97 0.51 16.05
N GLN A 588 16.65 -0.73 16.44
CA GLN A 588 15.37 -1.34 16.06
C GLN A 588 14.18 -0.88 16.90
N ASP A 589 14.39 -0.63 18.19
CA ASP A 589 13.30 -0.22 19.07
C ASP A 589 12.86 1.20 18.74
N VAL A 590 11.57 1.34 18.42
CA VAL A 590 10.95 2.62 18.12
C VAL A 590 9.57 2.71 18.77
N PRO A 591 9.15 3.90 19.21
CA PRO A 591 7.79 4.09 19.72
C PRO A 591 6.73 3.72 18.68
N LEU A 592 5.63 3.15 19.13
CA LEU A 592 4.40 2.98 18.36
C LEU A 592 3.25 3.51 19.20
N ILE A 593 2.61 4.58 18.75
CA ILE A 593 1.63 5.34 19.54
C ILE A 593 0.39 5.60 18.70
N THR A 594 -0.79 5.55 19.31
CA THR A 594 -2.00 6.14 18.75
C THR A 594 -2.72 7.00 19.79
N SER A 595 -3.33 8.10 19.35
CA SER A 595 -4.07 9.02 20.21
C SER A 595 -5.41 8.47 20.73
N LYS A 596 -5.79 7.26 20.31
CA LYS A 596 -7.05 6.59 20.68
C LYS A 596 -6.78 5.25 21.34
N PRO A 597 -7.62 4.83 22.29
CA PRO A 597 -7.52 3.49 22.84
C PRO A 597 -7.81 2.45 21.75
N VAL A 598 -7.33 1.23 21.98
CA VAL A 598 -7.54 0.08 21.09
C VAL A 598 -8.76 -0.74 21.53
N ASN A 599 -9.43 -1.37 20.57
CA ASN A 599 -10.63 -2.19 20.78
C ASN A 599 -10.43 -3.42 21.67
N ASN A 600 -9.19 -3.84 21.90
CA ASN A 600 -8.84 -4.95 22.77
C ASN A 600 -7.41 -4.78 23.31
N GLU A 601 -7.29 -4.17 24.49
CA GLU A 601 -6.00 -3.89 25.15
C GLU A 601 -5.21 -5.17 25.45
N SER A 602 -5.86 -6.26 25.88
CA SER A 602 -5.17 -7.51 26.18
C SER A 602 -4.52 -8.13 24.94
N ARG A 603 -5.24 -8.14 23.81
CA ARG A 603 -4.71 -8.64 22.54
C ARG A 603 -3.62 -7.72 22.00
N ALA A 604 -3.78 -6.40 22.16
CA ALA A 604 -2.79 -5.43 21.73
C ALA A 604 -1.50 -5.54 22.56
N GLY A 605 -1.59 -5.73 23.88
CA GLY A 605 -0.43 -5.91 24.77
C GLY A 605 0.33 -7.22 24.56
N ALA A 606 -0.32 -8.24 23.98
CA ALA A 606 0.31 -9.53 23.65
C ALA A 606 0.87 -9.60 22.22
N LYS A 607 0.67 -8.56 21.39
CA LYS A 607 1.14 -8.54 20.01
C LYS A 607 2.59 -8.07 19.95
N ASP A 608 3.41 -8.80 19.18
CA ASP A 608 4.75 -8.35 18.79
C ASP A 608 4.61 -7.27 17.70
N TRP A 609 4.66 -6.02 18.13
CA TRP A 609 4.46 -4.88 17.24
C TRP A 609 5.69 -4.60 16.37
N ARG A 610 5.42 -4.32 15.10
CA ARG A 610 6.39 -3.75 14.16
C ARG A 610 6.02 -2.30 13.86
N ASN A 611 6.99 -1.45 13.53
CA ASN A 611 6.69 -0.06 13.17
C ASN A 611 5.72 0.03 11.98
N TYR A 612 5.82 -0.93 11.04
CA TYR A 612 4.92 -1.04 9.89
C TYR A 612 3.51 -1.57 10.21
N ASP A 613 3.20 -1.85 11.47
CA ASP A 613 1.83 -2.09 11.91
C ASP A 613 1.10 -0.78 12.30
N VAL A 614 1.73 0.40 12.23
CA VAL A 614 1.08 1.67 12.58
C VAL A 614 -0.16 1.99 11.74
N LEU A 615 -0.19 1.60 10.46
CA LEU A 615 -1.39 1.73 9.62
C LEU A 615 -2.48 0.71 10.02
N ASP A 616 -2.10 -0.52 10.39
CA ASP A 616 -3.03 -1.51 10.94
C ASP A 616 -3.64 -0.99 12.25
N LEU A 617 -2.79 -0.47 13.16
CA LEU A 617 -3.19 0.10 14.45
C LEU A 617 -4.28 1.16 14.29
N VAL A 618 -4.06 2.18 13.45
CA VAL A 618 -5.02 3.30 13.31
C VAL A 618 -6.29 2.92 12.53
N LEU A 619 -6.23 1.92 11.65
CA LEU A 619 -7.37 1.53 10.81
C LEU A 619 -8.25 0.43 11.44
N ASN A 620 -7.63 -0.53 12.14
CA ASN A 620 -8.32 -1.74 12.61
C ASN A 620 -8.44 -1.83 14.13
N TRP A 621 -7.57 -1.15 14.89
CA TRP A 621 -7.52 -1.30 16.35
C TRP A 621 -8.08 -0.08 17.09
N SER A 622 -7.80 1.14 16.64
CA SER A 622 -8.27 2.37 17.28
C SER A 622 -9.80 2.51 17.29
N ILE A 623 -10.38 2.92 18.43
CA ILE A 623 -11.85 3.05 18.63
C ILE A 623 -12.38 4.45 18.29
#